data_AF-J4TEA9-F1
#
_entry.id   AF-J4TEA9-F1
#
_cell.length_a   1.000
_cell.length_b   1.000
_cell.length_c   1.000
_cell.angle_alpha   90.00
_cell.angle_beta   90.00
_cell.angle_gamma   90.00
#
_symmetry.space_group_name_H-M   'P 1'
#
loop_
_entity.id
_entity.type
_entity.pdbx_description
1 polymer ?
#
loop_
_entity_poly.entity_id
_entity_poly.type
_entity_poly.pdbx_seq_one_letter_code
_entity_poly.pdbx_strand_id
1 'polypeptide(L)' 'MPMTQKEMVKLLTAHGWIKTKGGKGSHVKMEKEGERPITVPHGELNKYTERGIRKQAGL' A
#
# COMPACT_ATOMS: atom_id res chain seq x y z
N MET A 1 10.99 13.83 -3.13
CA MET A 1 11.31 12.46 -3.60
C MET A 1 10.00 11.70 -3.72
N PRO A 2 9.81 10.86 -4.75
CA PRO A 2 8.60 10.04 -4.88
C PRO A 2 8.52 9.03 -3.72
N MET A 3 7.30 8.78 -3.22
CA MET A 3 7.07 7.83 -2.14
C MET A 3 7.46 6.42 -2.57
N THR A 4 8.20 5.69 -1.75
CA THR A 4 8.60 4.30 -2.03
C THR A 4 7.55 3.29 -1.53
N GLN A 5 7.61 2.04 -2.03
CA GLN A 5 6.84 0.92 -1.51
C GLN A 5 6.96 0.79 0.02
N LYS A 6 8.19 0.96 0.56
CA LYS A 6 8.45 0.82 2.00
C LYS A 6 7.77 1.91 2.81
N GLU A 7 7.80 3.15 2.31
CA GLU A 7 7.15 4.29 2.94
C GLU A 7 5.63 4.17 2.87
N MET A 8 5.08 3.73 1.74
CA MET A 8 3.65 3.48 1.59
C MET A 8 3.17 2.36 2.53
N VAL A 9 3.91 1.26 2.64
CA VAL A 9 3.60 0.18 3.60
C VAL A 9 3.61 0.72 5.03
N LYS A 10 4.64 1.51 5.40
CA LYS A 10 4.73 2.12 6.74
C LYS A 10 3.54 3.04 7.02
N LEU A 11 3.14 3.86 6.05
CA LEU A 11 1.98 4.74 6.14
C LEU A 11 0.70 3.93 6.37
N LEU A 12 0.43 2.94 5.51
CA LEU A 12 -0.75 2.08 5.64
C LEU A 12 -0.77 1.34 6.97
N THR A 13 0.36 0.84 7.46
CA THR A 13 0.46 0.21 8.77
C THR A 13 0.12 1.16 9.92
N ALA A 14 0.53 2.43 9.84
CA ALA A 14 0.11 3.44 10.83
C ALA A 14 -1.43 3.67 10.83
N HIS A 15 -2.10 3.39 9.72
CA HIS A 15 -3.57 3.48 9.57
C HIS A 15 -4.31 2.14 9.78
N GLY A 16 -3.63 1.15 10.40
CA GLY A 16 -4.23 -0.12 10.79
C GLY A 16 -4.23 -1.21 9.70
N TRP A 17 -3.47 -1.02 8.62
CA TRP A 17 -3.30 -2.06 7.60
C TRP A 17 -2.16 -3.01 7.95
N ILE A 18 -2.36 -4.30 7.71
CA ILE A 18 -1.41 -5.36 8.02
C ILE A 18 -0.86 -5.92 6.71
N LYS A 19 0.47 -6.02 6.62
CA LYS A 19 1.15 -6.69 5.52
C LYS A 19 0.90 -8.20 5.59
N THR A 20 0.34 -8.80 4.54
CA THR A 20 0.10 -10.26 4.48
C THR A 20 1.01 -10.94 3.46
N LYS A 21 1.20 -12.26 3.61
CA LYS A 21 1.97 -13.09 2.67
C LYS A 21 1.28 -13.30 1.32
N GLY A 22 0.12 -12.67 1.08
CA GLY A 22 -0.64 -12.82 -0.16
C GLY A 22 -0.11 -12.00 -1.35
N GLY A 23 0.94 -11.20 -1.17
CA GLY A 23 1.61 -10.49 -2.26
C GLY A 23 2.32 -11.46 -3.21
N LYS A 24 2.16 -11.28 -4.52
CA LYS A 24 2.85 -12.07 -5.56
C LYS A 24 3.93 -11.24 -6.23
N GLY A 25 5.07 -11.87 -6.53
CA GLY A 25 6.22 -11.22 -7.16
C GLY A 25 6.73 -10.06 -6.31
N SER A 26 6.91 -8.89 -6.93
CA SER A 26 7.42 -7.69 -6.27
C SER A 26 6.36 -6.88 -5.50
N HIS A 27 5.07 -7.27 -5.58
CA HIS A 27 3.99 -6.51 -4.96
C HIS A 27 3.74 -6.96 -3.51
N VAL A 28 3.48 -5.98 -2.64
CA VAL A 28 3.08 -6.23 -1.24
C VAL A 28 1.57 -6.13 -1.13
N LYS A 29 0.94 -7.11 -0.47
CA LYS A 29 -0.48 -7.07 -0.15
C LYS A 29 -0.67 -6.56 1.28
N MET A 30 -1.57 -5.59 1.42
CA MET A 30 -2.00 -4.99 2.70
C MET A 30 -3.48 -5.30 2.91
N GLU A 31 -3.84 -5.74 4.11
CA GLU A 31 -5.22 -6.10 4.47
C GLU A 31 -5.63 -5.35 5.75
N LYS A 32 -6.92 -5.03 5.85
CA LYS A 32 -7.54 -4.44 7.03
C LYS A 32 -8.95 -5.00 7.12
N GLU A 33 -9.38 -5.36 8.33
CA GLU A 33 -10.71 -5.92 8.55
C GLU A 33 -11.80 -4.93 8.08
N GLY A 34 -12.79 -5.44 7.34
CA GLY A 34 -13.85 -4.63 6.76
C GLY A 34 -13.48 -3.90 5.46
N GLU A 35 -12.22 -3.94 5.03
CA GLU A 35 -11.75 -3.25 3.83
C GLU A 35 -11.27 -4.22 2.73
N ARG A 36 -11.35 -3.78 1.47
CA ARG A 36 -10.75 -4.55 0.36
C ARG A 36 -9.22 -4.48 0.45
N PRO A 37 -8.50 -5.59 0.19
CA PRO A 37 -7.03 -5.56 0.23
C PRO A 37 -6.42 -4.58 -0.78
N ILE A 38 -5.35 -3.91 -0.36
CA ILE A 38 -4.57 -3.00 -1.21
C ILE A 38 -3.29 -3.69 -1.65
N THR A 39 -2.97 -3.59 -2.94
CA THR A 39 -1.71 -4.10 -3.49
C THR A 39 -0.76 -2.95 -3.80
N VAL A 40 0.42 -2.94 -3.18
CA VAL A 40 1.43 -1.90 -3.33
C VAL A 40 2.57 -2.40 -4.24
N PRO A 41 2.82 -1.78 -5.41
CA PRO A 41 3.91 -2.17 -6.30
C PRO A 41 5.28 -1.85 -5.71
N HIS A 42 6.33 -2.49 -6.24
CA HIS A 42 7.70 -2.28 -5.80
C HIS A 42 8.32 -0.98 -6.34
N GLY A 43 9.33 -0.48 -5.64
CA GLY A 43 10.11 0.69 -6.04
C GLY A 43 9.45 2.01 -5.67
N GLU A 44 9.74 3.03 -6.46
CA GLU A 44 9.17 4.37 -6.33
C GLU A 44 7.77 4.43 -6.94
N LEU A 45 6.83 5.00 -6.19
CA LEU A 45 5.45 5.20 -6.62
C LEU A 45 5.36 6.56 -7.30
N ASN A 46 4.86 6.56 -8.54
CA ASN A 46 4.52 7.82 -9.19
C ASN A 46 3.30 8.48 -8.48
N LYS A 47 3.09 9.76 -8.75
CA LYS A 47 2.03 10.56 -8.12
C LYS A 47 0.61 10.00 -8.28
N TYR A 48 0.34 9.26 -9.35
CA TYR A 48 -0.98 8.67 -9.61
C TYR A 48 -1.17 7.38 -8.81
N THR A 49 -0.14 6.53 -8.75
CA THR A 49 -0.15 5.30 -7.95
C THR A 49 -0.25 5.63 -6.46
N GLU A 50 0.53 6.61 -5.98
CA GLU A 50 0.44 7.07 -4.59
C GLU A 50 -0.97 7.56 -4.26
N ARG A 51 -1.52 8.47 -5.08
CA ARG A 51 -2.87 9.02 -4.89
C ARG A 51 -3.95 7.94 -4.96
N GLY A 52 -3.81 6.97 -5.86
CA GLY A 52 -4.73 5.85 -6.01
C GLY A 52 -4.78 4.97 -4.76
N ILE A 53 -3.61 4.66 -4.20
CA ILE A 53 -3.51 3.88 -2.97
C ILE A 53 -4.08 4.64 -1.77
N ARG A 54 -3.79 5.94 -1.63
CA ARG A 54 -4.36 6.78 -0.55
C ARG A 54 -5.89 6.80 -0.61
N LYS A 55 -6.45 7.04 -1.80
CA LYS A 55 -7.90 7.02 -2.01
C LYS A 55 -8.52 5.65 -1.67
N GLN A 56 -7.87 4.55 -2.03
CA GLN A 56 -8.33 3.21 -1.65
C GLN A 56 -8.27 2.97 -0.13
N ALA A 57 -7.29 3.57 0.54
CA ALA A 57 -7.12 3.48 1.98
C ALA A 57 -8.00 4.47 2.78
N GLY A 58 -8.78 5.33 2.11
CA GLY A 58 -9.59 6.37 2.76
C GLY A 58 -8.76 7.54 3.29
N LEU A 59 -7.62 7.84 2.65
CA LEU A 59 -6.64 8.88 3.02
C LEU A 59 -6.51 9.97 1.96
#